data_AF-A0A9E5BQN1-F1
#
_entry.id   AF-A0A9E5BQN1-F1
#
_cell.length_a   1.000
_cell.length_b   1.000
_cell.length_c   1.000
_cell.angle_alpha   90.00
_cell.angle_beta   90.00
_cell.angle_gamma   90.00
#
_symmetry.space_group_name_H-M   'P 1'
#
loop_
_entity.id
_entity.type
_entity.pdbx_description
1 polymer ?
#
loop_
_entity_poly.entity_id
_entity_poly.type
_entity_poly.pdbx_seq_one_letter_code
_entity_poly.pdbx_strand_id
1 'polypeptide(L)' 'MNSKQFKLLSTICFYLGFASILGSIAIWFYTGGTTPESLAHGERFGIFVGLWAPTFLILSNRFDRFADRAN' A
#
# COMPACT_ATOMS: atom_id res chain seq x y z
N MET A 1 -17.03 15.78 1.07
CA MET A 1 -17.08 14.51 1.84
C MET A 1 -17.39 14.84 3.28
N ASN A 2 -18.24 14.06 3.95
CA ASN A 2 -18.45 14.23 5.39
C ASN A 2 -17.36 13.51 6.21
N SER A 3 -17.30 13.77 7.51
CA SER A 3 -16.29 13.18 8.41
C SER A 3 -16.24 11.63 8.34
N LYS A 4 -17.41 10.96 8.24
CA LYS A 4 -17.49 9.49 8.11
C LYS A 4 -16.79 8.96 6.86
N GLN A 5 -16.94 9.63 5.71
CA GLN A 5 -16.28 9.24 4.47
C GLN A 5 -14.76 9.37 4.57
N PHE A 6 -14.25 10.42 5.23
CA PHE A 6 -12.81 10.59 5.46
C PHE A 6 -12.24 9.54 6.41
N LYS A 7 -12.95 9.19 7.50
CA LYS A 7 -12.58 8.08 8.41
C LYS A 7 -12.52 6.74 7.69
N LEU A 8 -13.52 6.45 6.83
CA LEU A 8 -13.53 5.23 6.02
C LEU A 8 -12.32 5.16 5.10
N LEU A 9 -12.04 6.24 4.37
CA LEU A 9 -10.92 6.30 3.44
C LEU A 9 -9.57 6.21 4.16
N SER A 10 -9.44 6.85 5.32
CA SER A 10 -8.28 6.71 6.21
C SER A 10 -8.01 5.26 6.59
N THR A 11 -9.05 4.55 7.02
CA THR A 11 -8.98 3.14 7.44
C THR A 11 -8.60 2.23 6.26
N ILE A 12 -9.20 2.45 5.09
CA ILE A 12 -8.87 1.69 3.87
C ILE A 12 -7.40 1.91 3.50
N CYS A 13 -6.93 3.17 3.48
CA CYS A 13 -5.53 3.48 3.19
C CYS A 13 -4.58 2.84 4.23
N PHE A 14 -4.96 2.81 5.51
CA PHE A 14 -4.14 2.16 6.53
C PHE A 14 -3.93 0.67 6.21
N TYR A 15 -5.01 -0.07 5.96
CA TYR A 15 -4.92 -1.49 5.63
C TYR A 15 -4.25 -1.75 4.27
N LEU A 16 -4.47 -0.89 3.27
CA LEU A 16 -3.77 -0.97 1.99
C LEU A 16 -2.26 -0.78 2.14
N GLY A 17 -1.81 0.03 3.10
CA GLY A 17 -0.40 0.16 3.44
C GLY A 17 0.22 -1.17 3.84
N PHE A 18 -0.41 -1.90 4.77
CA PHE A 18 0.04 -3.24 5.17
C PHE A 18 -0.10 -4.28 4.06
N ALA A 19 -1.21 -4.22 3.30
CA ALA A 19 -1.45 -5.12 2.18
C ALA A 19 -0.38 -4.95 1.08
N SER A 20 0.10 -3.72 0.85
CA SER A 20 1.19 -3.42 -0.09
C SER A 20 2.51 -4.05 0.36
N ILE A 21 2.83 -4.01 1.67
CA ILE A 21 4.02 -4.67 2.22
C ILE A 21 3.92 -6.18 2.03
N LEU A 22 2.81 -6.79 2.44
CA LEU A 22 2.60 -8.24 2.30
C LEU A 22 2.59 -8.67 0.83
N GLY A 23 1.97 -7.87 -0.04
CA GLY A 23 1.96 -8.09 -1.48
C GLY A 23 3.36 -8.06 -2.09
N SER A 24 4.20 -7.12 -1.69
CA SER A 24 5.61 -7.04 -2.13
C SER A 24 6.39 -8.30 -1.77
N ILE A 25 6.25 -8.78 -0.53
CA ILE A 25 6.89 -10.01 -0.04
C ILE A 25 6.37 -11.23 -0.80
N ALA A 26 5.04 -11.31 -1.00
CA ALA A 26 4.42 -12.40 -1.75
C ALA A 26 4.91 -12.43 -3.19
N ILE A 27 4.97 -11.29 -3.87
CA ILE A 27 5.50 -11.18 -5.24
C ILE A 27 6.93 -11.70 -5.28
N TRP A 28 7.81 -11.22 -4.41
CA TRP A 28 9.19 -11.70 -4.35
C TRP A 28 9.27 -13.23 -4.17
N PHE A 29 8.45 -13.78 -3.26
CA PHE A 29 8.41 -15.21 -2.99
C PHE A 29 7.91 -16.04 -4.19
N TYR A 30 6.86 -15.58 -4.89
CA TYR A 30 6.28 -16.31 -6.02
C TYR A 30 7.02 -16.09 -7.35
N THR A 31 7.70 -14.96 -7.53
CA THR A 31 8.40 -14.59 -8.77
C THR A 31 9.90 -14.84 -8.72
N GLY A 32 10.45 -15.21 -7.56
CA GLY A 32 11.84 -15.67 -7.38
C GLY A 32 12.17 -17.02 -8.04
N GLY A 33 11.57 -17.33 -9.19
CA GLY A 33 11.75 -18.57 -9.95
C GLY A 33 13.05 -18.61 -10.79
N THR A 34 13.35 -19.79 -11.33
CA THR A 34 14.69 -20.26 -11.74
C THR A 34 15.36 -19.62 -12.96
N THR A 35 14.74 -18.67 -13.66
CA THR A 35 15.36 -18.00 -14.83
C THR A 35 15.77 -16.56 -14.50
N PRO A 36 16.93 -16.08 -14.99
CA PRO A 36 17.42 -14.73 -14.68
C PRO A 36 16.46 -13.61 -15.10
N GLU A 37 15.69 -13.84 -16.16
CA GLU A 37 14.75 -12.86 -16.72
C GLU A 37 13.48 -12.74 -15.86
N SER A 38 12.96 -13.85 -15.31
CA SER A 38 11.79 -13.83 -14.42
C SER A 38 12.12 -13.22 -13.06
N LEU A 39 13.34 -13.45 -12.56
CA LEU A 39 13.84 -12.84 -11.33
C LEU A 39 13.87 -11.31 -11.42
N ALA A 40 14.49 -10.79 -12.46
CA ALA A 40 14.64 -9.33 -12.63
C ALA A 40 13.29 -8.61 -12.75
N HIS A 41 12.28 -9.23 -13.38
CA HIS A 41 10.95 -8.64 -13.51
C HIS A 41 10.15 -8.71 -12.20
N GLY A 42 10.24 -9.85 -11.50
CA GLY A 42 9.58 -10.09 -10.22
C GLY A 42 10.05 -9.16 -9.10
N GLU A 43 11.37 -8.98 -8.99
CA GLU A 43 11.98 -8.09 -8.01
C GLU A 43 11.57 -6.63 -8.23
N ARG A 44 11.56 -6.16 -9.48
CA ARG A 44 11.13 -4.79 -9.82
C ARG A 44 9.67 -4.54 -9.49
N PHE A 45 8.80 -5.50 -9.80
CA PHE A 45 7.37 -5.38 -9.49
C PHE A 45 7.12 -5.43 -7.98
N GLY A 46 7.82 -6.31 -7.26
CA GLY A 46 7.77 -6.37 -5.80
C GLY A 46 8.19 -5.05 -5.14
N ILE A 47 9.30 -4.45 -5.59
CA ILE A 47 9.76 -3.13 -5.11
C ILE A 47 8.71 -2.06 -5.40
N PHE A 48 8.18 -2.02 -6.63
CA PHE A 48 7.17 -1.04 -7.01
C PHE A 48 5.91 -1.12 -6.15
N VAL A 49 5.42 -2.33 -5.88
CA VAL A 49 4.27 -2.56 -5.00
C VAL A 49 4.59 -2.19 -3.55
N GLY A 50 5.80 -2.49 -3.07
CA GLY A 50 6.23 -2.13 -1.71
C GLY A 50 6.34 -0.61 -1.48
N LEU A 51 6.69 0.15 -2.52
CA LEU A 51 6.75 1.62 -2.48
C LEU A 51 5.37 2.28 -2.32
N TRP A 52 4.27 1.56 -2.52
CA TRP A 52 2.93 2.11 -2.28
C TRP A 52 2.58 2.21 -0.79
N ALA A 53 3.21 1.41 0.07
CA ALA A 53 2.98 1.43 1.51
C ALA A 53 3.14 2.83 2.15
N PRO A 54 4.26 3.57 1.96
CA PRO A 54 4.39 4.92 2.52
C PRO A 54 3.31 5.88 1.98
N THR A 55 2.96 5.78 0.70
CA THR A 55 1.89 6.61 0.11
C THR A 55 0.55 6.36 0.79
N PHE A 56 0.17 5.09 0.97
CA PHE A 56 -1.08 4.74 1.63
C PHE A 56 -1.11 5.15 3.11
N LEU A 57 0.00 4.97 3.84
CA LEU A 57 0.06 5.40 5.25
C LEU A 57 0.01 6.93 5.41
N ILE A 58 0.65 7.68 4.50
CA ILE A 58 0.57 9.15 4.48
C ILE A 58 -0.86 9.61 4.17
N LEU A 59 -1.52 8.99 3.17
CA LEU A 59 -2.91 9.30 2.83
C LEU A 59 -3.86 8.97 3.98
N SER A 60 -3.65 7.84 4.67
CA SER A 60 -4.41 7.46 5.85
C SER A 60 -4.37 8.56 6.91
N ASN A 61 -3.18 8.99 7.30
CA ASN A 61 -3.01 10.07 8.28
C ASN A 61 -3.68 11.38 7.80
N ARG A 62 -3.53 11.71 6.52
CA ARG A 62 -4.10 12.94 5.97
C ARG A 62 -5.64 12.92 5.94
N PHE A 63 -6.26 11.78 5.62
CA PHE A 63 -7.71 11.64 5.66
C PHE A 63 -8.25 11.65 7.09
N ASP A 64 -7.55 11.08 8.06
CA ASP A 64 -7.95 11.15 9.46
C ASP A 64 -7.99 12.61 9.95
N ARG A 65 -6.95 13.39 9.64
CA ARG A 65 -6.92 14.83 9.94
C ARG A 65 -8.01 15.64 9.24
N PHE A 66 -8.43 15.23 8.03
CA PHE A 66 -9.56 15.88 7.36
C PHE A 66 -10.90 15.49 7.99
N ALA A 67 -11.03 14.28 8.51
CA ALA A 67 -12.22 13.86 9.24
C ALA A 67 -12.42 14.68 10.52
N ASP A 68 -11.34 14.95 11.25
CA ASP A 68 -11.38 15.74 12.50
C ASP A 68 -11.77 17.19 12.27
N ARG A 69 -11.35 17.79 11.14
CA ARG A 69 -11.71 19.17 10.76
C ARG A 69 -13.12 19.32 10.20
N ALA A 70 -13.72 18.20 9.77
CA ALA A 70 -15.06 18.17 9.19
C ALA A 70 -16.15 17.87 10.24
N ASN A 71 -15.77 17.86 11.52
CA ASN A 71 -16.61 17.62 12.69
C ASN A 71 -16.76 18.93 13.48
#